data_AF-A0A126R9F8-F1
#
_entry.id   AF-A0A126R9F8-F1
#
_cell.length_a   1.000
_cell.length_b   1.000
_cell.length_c   1.000
_cell.angle_alpha   90.00
_cell.angle_beta   90.00
_cell.angle_gamma   90.00
#
_symmetry.space_group_name_H-M   'P 1'
#
loop_
_entity.id
_entity.type
_entity.pdbx_description
1 polymer ?
#
loop_
_entity_poly.entity_id
_entity_poly.type
_entity_poly.pdbx_seq_one_letter_code
_entity_poly.pdbx_strand_id
1 'polypeptide(L)'
;MDQDNPSSVLIDPMLALAEIWSAKAGKPLTVLAERVISSSQFFARVREGRDITVRNYARVTAWLSEPANWPDERMPKAAKRIVEIMPHGADIASALAAASSHKADECMSDSDLGAAA
;
A
#
# COMPACT_ATOMS: atom_id res chain seq x y z
N MET A 1 -10.01 -4.80 -16.51
CA MET A 1 -9.26 -3.53 -16.62
C MET A 1 -9.82 -2.63 -15.53
N ASP A 2 -9.39 -2.89 -14.30
CA ASP A 2 -9.93 -2.28 -13.08
C ASP A 2 -9.13 -1.00 -12.77
N GLN A 3 -9.15 -0.05 -13.70
CA GLN A 3 -8.28 1.13 -13.66
C GLN A 3 -8.76 2.24 -12.71
N ASP A 4 -9.91 2.08 -12.05
CA ASP A 4 -10.51 3.14 -11.22
C ASP A 4 -10.61 2.77 -9.73
N ASN A 5 -9.63 2.03 -9.19
CA ASN A 5 -9.52 1.88 -7.73
C ASN A 5 -8.52 2.91 -7.16
N PRO A 6 -8.98 3.99 -6.50
CA PRO A 6 -8.08 5.00 -5.94
C PRO A 6 -7.06 4.43 -4.94
N SER A 7 -7.35 3.27 -4.35
CA SER A 7 -6.44 2.56 -3.45
C SER A 7 -5.21 2.01 -4.17
N SER A 8 -5.33 1.58 -5.43
CA SER A 8 -4.23 0.95 -6.19
C SER A 8 -3.10 1.94 -6.49
N VAL A 9 -3.45 3.20 -6.71
CA VAL A 9 -2.50 4.31 -6.91
C VAL A 9 -1.54 4.49 -5.72
N LEU A 10 -1.97 4.11 -4.52
CA LEU A 10 -1.13 4.13 -3.32
C LEU A 10 -0.49 2.77 -3.05
N ILE A 11 -1.30 1.71 -3.10
CA ILE A 11 -0.92 0.37 -2.70
C ILE A 11 0.14 -0.21 -3.64
N ASP A 12 -0.03 -0.05 -4.96
CA ASP A 12 0.85 -0.70 -5.94
C ASP A 12 2.28 -0.13 -5.87
N PRO A 13 2.49 1.20 -5.84
CA PRO A 13 3.82 1.76 -5.63
C PRO A 13 4.44 1.31 -4.30
N MET A 14 3.65 1.26 -3.21
CA MET A 14 4.15 0.84 -1.89
C MET A 14 4.59 -0.63 -1.90
N LEU A 15 3.81 -1.51 -2.53
CA LEU A 15 4.14 -2.91 -2.69
C LEU A 15 5.39 -3.09 -3.56
N ALA A 16 5.46 -2.41 -4.70
CA ALA A 16 6.63 -2.45 -5.57
C ALA A 16 7.91 -2.00 -4.86
N LEU A 17 7.84 -0.92 -4.07
CA LEU A 17 8.98 -0.44 -3.28
C LEU A 17 9.43 -1.47 -2.23
N ALA A 18 8.46 -2.08 -1.53
CA ALA A 18 8.72 -3.11 -0.54
C ALA A 18 9.33 -4.38 -1.16
N GLU A 19 8.90 -4.76 -2.37
CA GLU A 19 9.45 -5.90 -3.11
C GLU A 19 10.89 -5.65 -3.57
N ILE A 20 11.22 -4.43 -4.02
CA ILE A 20 12.61 -4.07 -4.34
C ILE A 20 13.50 -4.18 -3.09
N TRP A 21 13.01 -3.72 -1.94
CA TRP A 21 13.72 -3.90 -0.68
C TRP A 21 13.89 -5.38 -0.33
N SER A 22 12.84 -6.18 -0.46
CA SER A 22 12.85 -7.62 -0.17
C SER A 22 13.91 -8.34 -1.01
N ALA A 23 13.94 -8.07 -2.32
CA ALA A 23 14.90 -8.65 -3.25
C ALA A 23 16.33 -8.22 -2.93
N LYS A 24 16.55 -6.94 -2.63
CA LYS A 24 17.89 -6.41 -2.31
C LYS A 24 18.40 -6.90 -0.95
N ALA A 25 17.52 -7.05 0.04
CA ALA A 25 17.88 -7.48 1.39
C ALA A 25 17.94 -9.00 1.56
N GLY A 26 17.39 -9.77 0.62
CA GLY A 26 17.23 -11.22 0.75
C GLY A 26 16.30 -11.60 1.91
N LYS A 27 15.35 -10.73 2.27
CA LYS A 27 14.46 -10.88 3.42
C LYS A 27 13.00 -10.84 2.98
N PRO A 28 12.11 -11.64 3.61
CA PRO A 28 10.69 -11.61 3.28
C PRO A 28 10.03 -10.33 3.76
N LEU A 29 8.91 -9.97 3.13
CA LEU A 29 8.11 -8.81 3.48
C LEU A 29 7.54 -8.85 4.91
N THR A 30 7.37 -10.04 5.49
CA THR A 30 6.98 -10.21 6.89
C THR A 30 8.00 -9.56 7.83
N VAL A 31 9.29 -9.69 7.53
CA VAL A 31 10.38 -9.08 8.31
C VAL A 31 10.37 -7.56 8.17
N LEU A 32 10.12 -7.04 6.97
CA LEU A 32 9.96 -5.60 6.75
C LEU A 32 8.79 -5.05 7.58
N ALA A 33 7.62 -5.68 7.47
CA ALA A 33 6.44 -5.21 8.16
C ALA A 33 6.55 -5.29 9.68
N GLU A 34 7.17 -6.36 10.20
CA GLU A 34 7.46 -6.49 11.62
C GLU A 34 8.39 -5.36 12.11
N ARG A 35 9.42 -5.04 11.32
CA ARG A 35 10.39 -4.00 11.67
C ARG A 35 9.80 -2.60 11.66
N VAL A 36 8.91 -2.29 10.71
CA VAL A 36 8.44 -0.90 10.50
C VAL A 36 7.15 -0.58 11.24
N ILE A 37 6.24 -1.55 11.34
CA ILE A 37 4.90 -1.35 11.90
C ILE A 37 4.48 -2.45 12.88
N SER A 38 5.40 -3.34 13.28
CA SER A 38 5.13 -4.44 14.23
C SER A 38 3.96 -5.32 13.81
N SER A 39 3.88 -5.63 12.51
CA SER A 39 2.80 -6.45 11.96
C SER A 39 3.27 -7.31 10.78
N SER A 40 3.79 -8.50 11.06
CA SER A 40 4.19 -9.48 10.05
C SER A 40 3.13 -9.80 8.97
N GLN A 41 1.83 -9.67 9.29
CA GLN A 41 0.72 -9.97 8.39
C GLN A 41 0.28 -8.79 7.50
N PHE A 42 0.89 -7.62 7.65
CA PHE A 42 0.45 -6.41 6.95
C PHE A 42 0.40 -6.57 5.43
N PHE A 43 1.52 -6.95 4.79
CA PHE A 43 1.56 -7.04 3.33
C PHE A 43 0.69 -8.18 2.76
N ALA A 44 0.41 -9.21 3.55
CA ALA A 44 -0.56 -10.24 3.16
C ALA A 44 -1.98 -9.63 3.08
N ARG A 45 -2.40 -8.92 4.13
CA ARG A 45 -3.70 -8.23 4.17
C ARG A 45 -3.84 -7.20 3.06
N VAL A 46 -2.78 -6.45 2.76
CA VAL A 46 -2.78 -5.48 1.67
C VAL A 46 -3.02 -6.17 0.32
N ARG A 47 -2.37 -7.30 0.06
CA ARG A 47 -2.59 -8.10 -1.16
C ARG A 47 -3.99 -8.72 -1.24
N GLU A 48 -4.59 -9.03 -0.10
CA GLU A 48 -5.99 -9.46 0.01
C GLU A 48 -6.99 -8.31 -0.20
N GLY A 49 -6.52 -7.08 -0.49
CA GLY A 49 -7.37 -5.93 -0.73
C GLY A 49 -7.95 -5.29 0.54
N ARG A 50 -7.37 -5.59 1.71
CA ARG A 50 -7.75 -4.91 2.97
C ARG A 50 -7.24 -3.47 2.96
N ASP A 51 -8.06 -2.58 3.51
CA ASP A 51 -7.74 -1.17 3.58
C ASP A 51 -6.53 -0.91 4.49
N ILE A 52 -5.75 0.09 4.12
CA ILE A 52 -4.58 0.55 4.87
C ILE A 52 -4.89 1.87 5.55
N THR A 53 -4.22 2.11 6.69
CA THR A 53 -4.31 3.40 7.35
C THR A 53 -3.24 4.36 6.82
N VAL A 54 -3.54 5.66 6.81
CA VAL A 54 -2.58 6.75 6.51
C VAL A 54 -1.30 6.56 7.31
N ARG A 55 -1.44 6.20 8.60
CA ARG A 55 -0.33 5.97 9.51
C ARG A 55 0.59 4.85 9.05
N ASN A 56 0.03 3.69 8.68
CA ASN A 56 0.85 2.54 8.28
C ASN A 56 1.52 2.79 6.93
N TYR A 57 0.79 3.37 5.97
CA TYR A 57 1.34 3.78 4.69
C TYR A 57 2.52 4.75 4.87
N ALA A 58 2.32 5.83 5.63
CA ALA A 58 3.34 6.85 5.87
C ALA A 58 4.58 6.27 6.58
N ARG A 59 4.40 5.34 7.53
CA ARG A 59 5.52 4.68 8.21
C ARG A 59 6.35 3.82 7.26
N VAL A 60 5.69 2.99 6.44
CA VAL A 60 6.37 2.10 5.49
C VAL A 60 7.14 2.91 4.45
N THR A 61 6.50 3.90 3.84
CA THR A 61 7.11 4.74 2.80
C THR A 61 8.23 5.62 3.35
N ALA A 62 8.05 6.25 4.51
CA ALA A 62 9.12 7.02 5.15
C ALA A 62 10.33 6.15 5.48
N TRP A 63 10.12 4.95 6.04
CA TRP A 63 11.22 4.05 6.36
C TRP A 63 11.98 3.60 5.10
N LEU A 64 11.26 3.26 4.01
CA LEU A 64 11.88 2.85 2.74
C LEU A 64 12.52 4.01 1.97
N SER A 65 12.20 5.26 2.29
CA SER A 65 12.80 6.44 1.66
C SER A 65 14.21 6.75 2.19
N GLU A 66 14.54 6.24 3.38
CA GLU A 66 15.83 6.47 4.02
C GLU A 66 16.92 5.50 3.50
N PRO A 67 18.01 5.99 2.88
CA PRO A 67 19.07 5.12 2.34
C PRO A 67 19.68 4.17 3.37
N ALA A 68 19.80 4.60 4.63
CA ALA A 68 20.34 3.79 5.74
C ALA A 68 19.54 2.51 6.03
N ASN A 69 18.28 2.45 5.59
CA ASN A 69 17.41 1.29 5.76
C ASN A 69 17.55 0.25 4.62
N TRP A 70 18.31 0.59 3.58
CA TRP A 70 18.65 -0.31 2.49
C TRP A 70 19.93 -1.09 2.77
N PRO A 71 20.07 -2.29 2.20
CA PRO A 71 21.36 -2.98 2.17
C PRO A 71 22.42 -2.10 1.52
N ASP A 72 23.62 -2.11 2.09
CA ASP A 72 24.75 -1.26 1.69
C ASP A 72 24.49 0.26 1.86
N GLU A 73 23.50 0.64 2.67
CA GLU A 73 23.09 2.03 2.93
C GLU A 73 22.76 2.82 1.65
N ARG A 74 22.33 2.10 0.61
CA ARG A 74 22.11 2.67 -0.72
C ARG A 74 20.78 2.23 -1.31
N MET A 75 19.91 3.22 -1.53
CA MET A 75 18.66 3.00 -2.24
C MET A 75 18.90 2.73 -3.74
N PRO A 76 18.37 1.64 -4.31
CA PRO A 76 18.40 1.37 -5.74
C PRO A 76 17.70 2.46 -6.56
N LYS A 77 18.19 2.73 -7.79
CA LYS A 77 17.56 3.73 -8.69
C LYS A 77 16.08 3.46 -8.96
N ALA A 78 15.69 2.19 -9.06
CA ALA A 78 14.29 1.81 -9.27
C ALA A 78 13.40 2.20 -8.08
N ALA A 79 13.88 1.96 -6.86
CA ALA A 79 13.21 2.37 -5.63
C ALA A 79 13.10 3.90 -5.53
N LYS A 80 14.18 4.63 -5.86
CA LYS A 80 14.19 6.09 -5.85
C LYS A 80 13.09 6.70 -6.74
N ARG A 81 12.94 6.18 -7.97
CA ARG A 81 11.88 6.64 -8.89
C ARG A 81 10.48 6.42 -8.35
N ILE A 82 10.27 5.33 -7.60
CA ILE A 82 8.96 5.05 -6.98
C ILE A 82 8.69 6.04 -5.85
N VAL A 83 9.69 6.33 -5.01
CA VAL A 83 9.55 7.33 -3.94
C VAL A 83 9.22 8.72 -4.51
N GLU A 84 9.83 9.10 -5.64
CA GLU A 84 9.60 10.40 -6.31
C GLU A 84 8.15 10.60 -6.81
N ILE A 85 7.39 9.52 -7.05
CA ILE A 85 6.00 9.59 -7.51
C ILE A 85 4.97 9.30 -6.42
N MET A 86 5.42 8.94 -5.21
CA MET A 86 4.52 8.65 -4.10
C MET A 86 3.96 9.94 -3.50
N PRO A 87 2.66 9.98 -3.14
CA PRO A 87 2.09 11.11 -2.44
C PRO A 87 2.70 11.27 -1.04
N HIS A 88 2.83 12.52 -0.61
CA HIS A 88 3.41 12.90 0.67
C HIS A 88 2.41 13.68 1.52
N GLY A 89 2.49 13.54 2.84
CA GLY A 89 1.72 14.37 3.78
C GLY A 89 0.20 14.33 3.54
N ALA A 90 -0.41 15.49 3.28
CA ALA A 90 -1.86 15.66 3.12
C ALA A 90 -2.44 14.89 1.92
N ASP A 91 -1.62 14.60 0.91
CA ASP A 91 -2.04 13.88 -0.29
C ASP A 91 -2.37 12.42 0.02
N ILE A 92 -1.71 11.84 1.03
CA ILE A 92 -1.94 10.45 1.48
C ILE A 92 -3.35 10.32 2.07
N ALA A 93 -3.76 11.29 2.90
CA ALA A 93 -5.08 11.27 3.54
C ALA A 93 -6.20 11.42 2.51
N SER A 94 -6.01 12.31 1.53
CA SER A 94 -6.98 12.54 0.45
C SER A 94 -7.13 11.31 -0.44
N ALA A 95 -6.02 10.68 -0.83
CA ALA A 95 -6.05 9.48 -1.66
C ALA A 95 -6.67 8.26 -0.92
N LEU A 96 -6.40 8.10 0.38
CA LEU A 96 -7.05 7.04 1.17
C LEU A 96 -8.55 7.32 1.44
N ALA A 97 -8.96 8.57 1.59
CA ALA A 97 -10.38 8.92 1.70
C ALA A 97 -11.13 8.61 0.39
N ALA A 98 -10.54 8.95 -0.76
CA ALA A 98 -11.10 8.62 -2.07
C ALA A 98 -11.23 7.09 -2.27
N ALA A 99 -10.23 6.34 -1.84
CA ALA A 99 -10.20 4.87 -1.82
C ALA A 99 -11.34 4.26 -0.99
N SER A 100 -11.56 4.74 0.24
CA SER A 100 -12.62 4.23 1.11
C SER A 100 -14.03 4.58 0.61
N SER A 101 -14.21 5.73 -0.07
CA SER A 101 -15.52 6.13 -0.60
C SER A 101 -16.00 5.24 -1.76
N HIS A 102 -15.09 4.74 -2.60
CA HIS A 102 -15.46 3.88 -3.74
C HIS A 102 -16.04 2.53 -3.30
N LYS A 103 -15.53 1.95 -2.20
CA LYS A 103 -16.04 0.67 -1.69
C LYS A 103 -17.44 0.76 -1.06
N ALA A 104 -17.84 1.95 -0.61
CA ALA A 104 -19.17 2.14 -0.03
C ALA A 104 -20.27 2.19 -1.11
N ASP A 105 -19.94 2.63 -2.32
CA ASP A 105 -20.88 2.76 -3.44
C ASP A 105 -21.21 1.39 -4.06
N GLU A 106 -20.21 0.50 -4.17
CA GLU A 106 -20.42 -0.87 -4.70
C GLU A 106 -21.29 -1.75 -3.80
N CYS A 107 -21.43 -1.43 -2.50
CA CYS A 107 -22.18 -2.25 -1.55
C CYS A 107 -23.72 -2.06 -1.57
N MET A 108 -24.26 -1.19 -2.43
CA MET A 108 -25.72 -0.91 -2.45
C MET A 108 -26.51 -1.52 -3.63
N SER A 109 -25.93 -2.38 -4.47
CA SER A 109 -26.62 -2.86 -5.69
C SER A 109 -27.19 -4.29 -5.67
N ASP A 110 -27.08 -5.07 -4.59
CA ASP A 110 -27.59 -6.47 -4.56
C ASP A 110 -28.82 -6.65 -3.63
N SER A 111 -29.79 -5.75 -3.71
CA SER A 111 -31.07 -5.93 -3.01
C SER A 111 -32.24 -5.57 -3.90
N ASP A 112 -32.44 -6.31 -4.99
CA ASP A 112 -33.80 -6.53 -5.51
C ASP A 112 -33.87 -7.72 -6.47
N LEU A 113 -34.37 -8.85 -5.94
CA LEU A 113 -35.44 -9.65 -6.56
C LEU A 113 -35.77 -10.84 -5.65
N GLY A 114 -36.37 -10.51 -4.51
CA GLY A 114 -37.21 -11.43 -3.77
C GLY A 114 -38.63 -11.41 -4.34
N ALA A 115 -39.10 -12.61 -4.69
CA ALA A 115 -40.49 -13.06 -4.64
C ALA A 115 -41.57 -12.34 -5.51
N ALA A 116 -42.06 -13.06 -6.52
CA ALA A 116 -43.50 -13.17 -6.75
C ALA A 116 -43.85 -14.47 -7.50
N ALA A 117 -44.62 -15.31 -6.80
CA ALA A 117 -45.59 -16.33 -7.26
C ALA A 117 -45.15 -17.43 -8.23
#